data_AF-A0A920NPJ5-F1
#
_entry.id   AF-A0A920NPJ5-F1
#
_cell.length_a   1.000
_cell.length_b   1.000
_cell.length_c   1.000
_cell.angle_alpha   90.00
_cell.angle_beta   90.00
_cell.angle_gamma   90.00
#
_symmetry.space_group_name_H-M   'P 1'
#
loop_
_entity.id
_entity.type
_entity.pdbx_description
1 polymer ?
#
loop_
_entity_poly.entity_id
_entity_poly.type
_entity_poly.pdbx_seq_one_letter_code
_entity_poly.pdbx_strand_id
1 'polypeptide(L)'
;MDDYAYRSIQFAERTLMAGFTTVRDLGGPVNTSLRDAINKEYLIGPRILSAVNLWQPQGTCRSHQWHAVRINGNPGPEEGVVNGISDALKAVRQQYKNGADLIKITATGGVLSVAKSGENPQFKEEEIEAIVKPRG
;
A
#
# COMPACT_ATOMS: atom_id res chain seq x y z
N MET A 1 -15.02 6.08 -6.44
CA MET A 1 -13.66 6.67 -6.36
C MET A 1 -13.78 8.14 -5.95
N ASP A 2 -14.68 8.88 -6.58
CA ASP A 2 -14.83 10.32 -6.44
C ASP A 2 -15.18 10.78 -5.01
N ASP A 3 -16.07 10.07 -4.31
CA ASP A 3 -16.40 10.36 -2.90
C ASP A 3 -15.16 10.33 -1.98
N TYR A 4 -14.27 9.35 -2.18
CA TYR A 4 -13.02 9.27 -1.41
C TYR A 4 -12.10 10.45 -1.69
N ALA A 5 -12.06 10.93 -2.94
CA ALA A 5 -11.24 12.08 -3.31
C ALA A 5 -11.78 13.38 -2.69
N TYR A 6 -13.08 13.62 -2.73
CA TYR A 6 -13.65 14.83 -2.11
C TYR A 6 -13.49 14.84 -0.59
N ARG A 7 -13.72 13.70 0.07
CA ARG A 7 -13.59 13.60 1.53
C ARG A 7 -12.13 13.70 1.98
N SER A 8 -11.18 13.20 1.19
CA SER A 8 -9.76 13.21 1.57
C SER A 8 -9.19 14.63 1.65
N ILE A 9 -9.72 15.58 0.88
CA ILE A 9 -9.34 17.01 0.97
C ILE A 9 -9.58 17.54 2.38
N GLN A 10 -10.79 17.35 2.91
CA GLN A 10 -11.14 17.81 4.26
C GLN A 10 -10.31 17.10 5.34
N PHE A 11 -9.98 15.82 5.14
CA PHE A 11 -9.13 15.09 6.09
C PHE A 11 -7.68 15.59 6.05
N ALA A 12 -7.12 15.88 4.88
CA ALA A 12 -5.77 16.42 4.75
C ALA A 12 -5.63 17.77 5.47
N GLU A 13 -6.58 18.69 5.27
CA GLU A 13 -6.60 19.97 5.94
C GLU A 13 -6.72 19.81 7.46
N ARG A 14 -7.66 18.99 7.93
CA ARG A 14 -7.84 18.71 9.37
C ARG A 14 -6.59 18.12 10.01
N THR A 15 -5.91 17.20 9.31
CA THR A 15 -4.65 16.62 9.78
C THR A 15 -3.57 17.69 9.92
N LEU A 16 -3.45 18.60 8.95
CA LEU A 16 -2.52 19.72 9.03
C LEU A 16 -2.86 20.66 10.20
N MET A 17 -4.14 21.03 10.33
CA MET A 17 -4.62 21.90 11.42
C MET A 17 -4.47 21.28 12.81
N ALA A 18 -4.41 19.94 12.89
CA ALA A 18 -4.08 19.23 14.12
C ALA A 18 -2.57 19.25 14.44
N GLY A 19 -1.74 19.90 13.62
CA GLY A 19 -0.29 20.07 13.83
C GLY A 19 0.58 19.01 13.14
N PHE A 20 0.00 18.06 12.41
CA PHE A 20 0.78 17.08 11.66
C PHE A 20 1.22 17.67 10.33
N THR A 21 2.53 17.83 10.14
CA THR A 21 3.09 18.41 8.92
C THR A 21 3.57 17.36 7.91
N THR A 22 3.67 16.09 8.32
CA THR A 22 4.04 14.97 7.44
C THR A 22 3.32 13.69 7.86
N VAL A 23 2.82 12.93 6.89
CA VAL A 23 2.17 11.64 7.09
C VAL A 23 2.71 10.58 6.14
N ARG A 24 2.71 9.31 6.58
CA ARG A 24 2.99 8.16 5.72
C ARG A 24 1.70 7.42 5.43
N ASP A 25 1.22 7.50 4.20
CA ASP A 25 0.05 6.75 3.75
C ASP A 25 0.49 5.35 3.29
N LEU A 26 -0.05 4.33 3.92
CA LEU A 26 0.37 2.94 3.73
C LEU A 26 -0.50 2.16 2.73
N GLY A 27 -1.37 2.85 1.99
CA GLY A 27 -2.22 2.27 0.95
C GLY A 27 -3.61 2.88 0.94
N GLY A 28 -4.07 3.34 -0.22
CA GLY A 28 -5.33 4.05 -0.39
C GLY A 28 -5.64 4.27 -1.88
N PRO A 29 -6.89 4.59 -2.27
CA PRO A 29 -7.24 4.71 -3.69
C PRO A 29 -6.83 6.08 -4.24
N VAL A 30 -6.60 7.04 -3.35
CA VAL A 30 -6.41 8.47 -3.63
C VAL A 30 -5.15 9.02 -2.96
N ASN A 31 -4.32 8.16 -2.36
CA ASN A 31 -3.16 8.59 -1.58
C ASN A 31 -2.11 9.30 -2.46
N THR A 32 -1.81 8.74 -3.63
CA THR A 32 -0.84 9.29 -4.58
C THR A 32 -1.37 10.56 -5.23
N SER A 33 -2.65 10.59 -5.64
CA SER A 33 -3.23 11.79 -6.24
C SER A 33 -3.36 12.94 -5.24
N LEU A 34 -3.72 12.65 -3.98
CA LEU A 34 -3.75 13.64 -2.90
C LEU A 34 -2.35 14.18 -2.59
N ARG A 35 -1.35 13.28 -2.48
CA ARG A 35 0.07 13.67 -2.31
C ARG A 35 0.49 14.62 -3.43
N ASP A 36 0.25 14.23 -4.68
CA ASP A 36 0.70 14.99 -5.85
C ASP A 36 -0.02 16.34 -5.95
N ALA A 37 -1.30 16.41 -5.57
CA ALA A 37 -2.05 17.66 -5.51
C ALA A 37 -1.53 18.61 -4.42
N ILE A 38 -1.16 18.10 -3.24
CA ILE A 38 -0.53 18.89 -2.17
C ILE A 38 0.87 19.34 -2.60
N ASN A 39 1.67 18.47 -3.21
CA ASN A 39 3.00 18.82 -3.72
C ASN A 39 2.96 19.88 -4.83
N LYS A 40 1.86 19.95 -5.59
CA LYS A 40 1.59 20.99 -6.60
C LYS A 40 0.90 22.23 -6.03
N GLU A 41 0.70 22.29 -4.71
CA GLU A 41 0.04 23.40 -4.00
C GLU A 41 -1.42 23.64 -4.43
N TYR A 42 -2.07 22.64 -5.06
CA TYR A 42 -3.48 22.72 -5.42
C TYR A 42 -4.40 22.51 -4.21
N LEU A 43 -3.89 21.83 -3.18
CA LEU A 43 -4.61 21.54 -1.95
C LEU A 43 -3.72 21.83 -0.74
N ILE A 44 -4.35 22.25 0.36
CA ILE A 44 -3.69 22.43 1.65
C ILE A 44 -3.71 21.11 2.41
N GLY A 45 -2.55 20.67 2.89
CA GLY A 45 -2.42 19.46 3.70
C GLY A 45 -0.98 19.18 4.13
N PRO A 46 -0.75 18.12 4.92
CA PRO A 46 0.60 17.69 5.28
C PRO A 46 1.35 17.16 4.06
N ARG A 47 2.68 17.14 4.13
CA ARG A 47 3.49 16.34 3.20
C ARG A 47 3.09 14.86 3.32
N ILE A 48 2.80 14.21 2.20
CA ILE A 48 2.42 12.79 2.18
C ILE A 48 3.57 11.97 1.59
N LEU A 49 3.95 10.89 2.27
CA LEU A 49 4.78 9.82 1.71
C LEU A 49 3.87 8.62 1.42
N SER A 50 3.69 8.29 0.15
CA SER A 50 2.71 7.29 -0.31
C SER A 50 3.36 5.94 -0.57
N ALA A 51 2.77 4.87 -0.02
CA ALA A 51 3.07 3.51 -0.44
C ALA A 51 2.40 3.13 -1.78
N VAL A 52 1.50 3.98 -2.31
CA VAL A 52 0.56 3.66 -3.41
C VAL A 52 -0.34 2.49 -3.00
N ASN A 53 0.15 1.27 -3.15
CA ASN A 53 -0.50 0.02 -2.78
C ASN A 53 0.19 -0.66 -1.59
N LEU A 54 -0.52 -1.63 -1.02
CA LEU A 54 -0.03 -2.51 0.03
C LEU A 54 0.04 -3.94 -0.50
N TRP A 55 1.09 -4.68 -0.15
CA TRP A 55 1.27 -6.06 -0.60
C TRP A 55 1.21 -7.10 0.49
N GLN A 56 0.64 -8.24 0.11
CA GLN A 56 0.45 -9.39 0.98
C GLN A 56 0.52 -10.69 0.17
N PRO A 57 0.80 -11.84 0.79
CA PRO A 57 0.68 -13.14 0.15
C PRO A 57 -0.78 -13.50 -0.15
N GLN A 58 -1.00 -14.47 -1.02
CA GLN A 58 -2.36 -14.93 -1.34
C GLN A 58 -3.09 -15.44 -0.08
N GLY A 59 -4.37 -15.07 0.08
CA GLY A 59 -5.23 -15.56 1.18
C GLY A 59 -5.07 -14.81 2.52
N THR A 60 -4.58 -13.58 2.49
CA THR A 60 -4.31 -12.77 3.69
C THR A 60 -5.24 -11.57 3.83
N CYS A 61 -5.03 -10.78 4.90
CA CYS A 61 -5.90 -9.75 5.48
C CYS A 61 -6.72 -8.86 4.53
N ARG A 62 -6.20 -8.55 3.35
CA ARG A 62 -6.78 -7.61 2.40
C ARG A 62 -6.89 -8.16 0.97
N SER A 63 -6.74 -9.47 0.76
CA SER A 63 -7.06 -10.10 -0.54
C SER A 63 -8.50 -9.83 -1.00
N HIS A 64 -9.35 -9.22 -0.17
CA HIS A 64 -10.74 -8.93 -0.46
C HIS A 64 -11.09 -7.46 -0.73
N GLN A 65 -10.18 -6.48 -0.51
CA GLN A 65 -10.59 -5.05 -0.47
C GLN A 65 -9.99 -4.13 -1.53
N TRP A 66 -8.97 -4.55 -2.26
CA TRP A 66 -8.36 -3.73 -3.32
C TRP A 66 -8.40 -4.51 -4.63
N HIS A 67 -9.50 -4.29 -5.36
CA HIS A 67 -9.88 -4.99 -6.59
C HIS A 67 -10.14 -6.48 -6.39
N ALA A 68 -11.42 -6.83 -6.28
CA ALA A 68 -12.02 -8.09 -6.72
C ALA A 68 -11.08 -9.29 -6.98
N VAL A 69 -10.33 -9.80 -5.99
CA VAL A 69 -9.80 -11.16 -6.04
C VAL A 69 -10.96 -12.10 -5.70
N ARG A 70 -11.96 -12.13 -6.57
CA ARG A 70 -13.12 -13.00 -6.44
C ARG A 70 -13.39 -13.85 -7.68
N ILE A 71 -12.52 -13.85 -8.69
CA ILE A 71 -12.72 -14.69 -9.87
C ILE A 71 -11.39 -15.28 -10.33
N ASN A 72 -11.24 -16.60 -10.12
CA ASN A 72 -10.34 -17.55 -10.78
C ASN A 72 -9.01 -17.00 -11.37
N GLY A 73 -7.90 -17.15 -10.63
CA GLY A 73 -6.56 -16.90 -11.18
C GLY A 73 -5.42 -17.11 -10.19
N ASN A 74 -4.19 -16.88 -10.65
CA ASN A 74 -2.99 -16.73 -9.83
C ASN A 74 -2.61 -15.23 -9.82
N PRO A 75 -3.12 -14.44 -8.87
CA PRO A 75 -2.94 -12.99 -8.88
C PRO A 75 -1.49 -12.63 -8.62
N GLY A 76 -1.05 -11.58 -9.31
CA GLY A 76 0.34 -11.14 -9.32
C GLY A 76 0.58 -9.83 -8.57
N PRO A 77 1.81 -9.29 -8.67
CA PRO A 77 2.21 -8.07 -7.98
C PRO A 77 1.37 -6.82 -8.29
N GLU A 78 0.76 -6.75 -9.47
CA GLU A 78 -0.13 -5.64 -9.86
C GLU A 78 -1.45 -5.64 -9.05
N GLU A 79 -1.93 -6.82 -8.66
CA GLU A 79 -3.12 -7.02 -7.82
C GLU A 79 -2.76 -7.00 -6.32
N GLY A 80 -1.49 -6.73 -6.02
CA GLY A 80 -0.97 -6.61 -4.69
C GLY A 80 -0.66 -7.94 -3.99
N VAL A 81 -0.55 -9.02 -4.77
CA VAL A 81 -0.20 -10.35 -4.28
C VAL A 81 1.24 -10.68 -4.62
N VAL A 82 1.98 -11.19 -3.63
CA VAL A 82 3.38 -11.61 -3.79
C VAL A 82 3.52 -13.05 -3.35
N ASN A 83 3.80 -13.96 -4.30
CA ASN A 83 4.01 -15.39 -4.06
C ASN A 83 5.40 -15.81 -4.57
N GLY A 84 6.43 -15.67 -3.72
CA GLY A 84 7.80 -16.00 -4.06
C GLY A 84 8.69 -14.79 -4.41
N ILE A 85 9.99 -15.07 -4.54
CA ILE A 85 11.06 -14.09 -4.73
C ILE A 85 10.92 -13.30 -6.04
N SER A 86 10.55 -13.96 -7.14
CA SER A 86 10.39 -13.30 -8.45
C SER A 86 9.28 -12.25 -8.41
N ASP A 87 8.17 -12.58 -7.74
CA ASP A 87 7.05 -11.67 -7.57
C ASP A 87 7.40 -10.54 -6.62
N ALA A 88 8.15 -10.80 -5.55
CA ALA A 88 8.67 -9.75 -4.66
C ALA A 88 9.49 -8.69 -5.40
N LEU A 89 10.38 -9.10 -6.31
CA LEU A 89 11.19 -8.18 -7.11
C LEU A 89 10.35 -7.38 -8.11
N LYS A 90 9.43 -8.05 -8.81
CA LYS A 90 8.49 -7.38 -9.75
C LYS A 90 7.61 -6.39 -9.03
N ALA A 91 7.14 -6.77 -7.84
CA ALA A 91 6.36 -5.92 -6.97
C ALA A 91 7.13 -4.63 -6.76
N VAL A 92 8.32 -4.67 -6.14
CA VAL A 92 9.05 -3.44 -5.81
C VAL A 92 9.24 -2.53 -7.03
N ARG A 93 9.60 -3.11 -8.19
CA ARG A 93 9.72 -2.36 -9.45
C ARG A 93 8.41 -1.70 -9.87
N GLN A 94 7.28 -2.38 -9.69
CA GLN A 94 5.96 -1.82 -9.98
C GLN A 94 5.64 -0.62 -9.09
N GLN A 95 5.99 -0.64 -7.80
CA GLN A 95 5.76 0.54 -6.93
C GLN A 95 6.67 1.70 -7.27
N TYR A 96 7.92 1.40 -7.62
CA TYR A 96 8.82 2.42 -8.12
C TYR A 96 8.24 3.08 -9.39
N LYS A 97 7.72 2.28 -10.33
CA LYS A 97 7.02 2.77 -11.53
C LYS A 97 5.77 3.59 -11.18
N ASN A 98 5.03 3.19 -10.14
CA ASN A 98 3.85 3.91 -9.66
C ASN A 98 4.20 5.14 -8.81
N GLY A 99 5.49 5.44 -8.60
CA GLY A 99 5.96 6.61 -7.87
C GLY A 99 5.79 6.50 -6.36
N ALA A 100 5.85 5.31 -5.77
CA ALA A 100 5.81 5.13 -4.33
C ALA A 100 7.05 5.71 -3.64
N ASP A 101 6.85 6.39 -2.51
CA ASP A 101 7.92 6.89 -1.65
C ASP A 101 8.46 5.81 -0.71
N LEU A 102 7.67 4.75 -0.48
CA LEU A 102 7.98 3.66 0.44
C LEU A 102 7.31 2.36 0.02
N ILE A 103 7.84 1.25 0.51
CA ILE A 103 7.25 -0.08 0.32
C ILE A 103 6.60 -0.53 1.63
N LYS A 104 5.34 -0.98 1.55
CA LYS A 104 4.60 -1.55 2.68
C LYS A 104 4.25 -3.00 2.40
N ILE A 105 4.68 -3.88 3.31
CA ILE A 105 4.31 -5.30 3.34
C ILE A 105 3.48 -5.63 4.57
N THR A 106 2.73 -6.72 4.48
CA THR A 106 2.00 -7.31 5.60
C THR A 106 2.71 -8.59 6.04
N ALA A 107 3.71 -8.43 6.89
CA ALA A 107 4.59 -9.52 7.34
C ALA A 107 3.88 -10.57 8.22
N THR A 108 2.82 -10.17 8.93
CA THR A 108 2.04 -11.03 9.82
C THR A 108 0.56 -10.94 9.50
N GLY A 109 -0.25 -11.82 10.11
CA GLY A 109 -1.70 -11.64 10.15
C GLY A 109 -2.11 -10.28 10.73
N GLY A 110 -3.23 -9.75 10.26
CA GLY A 110 -3.79 -8.49 10.73
C GLY A 110 -4.84 -8.73 11.80
N VAL A 111 -5.02 -7.78 12.72
CA VAL A 111 -6.04 -7.86 13.77
C VAL A 111 -7.46 -8.01 13.20
N LEU A 112 -7.71 -7.43 12.01
CA LEU A 112 -8.99 -7.51 11.29
C LEU A 112 -9.00 -8.59 10.18
N SER A 113 -8.01 -9.48 10.17
CA SER A 113 -7.90 -10.50 9.13
C SER A 113 -8.61 -11.80 9.51
N VAL A 114 -9.15 -12.49 8.51
CA VAL A 114 -9.64 -13.88 8.64
C VAL A 114 -8.47 -14.88 8.65
N ALA A 115 -7.30 -14.47 9.14
CA ALA A 115 -6.16 -15.36 9.29
C ALA A 115 -6.37 -16.26 10.52
N LYS A 116 -5.93 -17.51 10.43
CA LYS A 116 -6.06 -18.51 11.50
C LYS A 116 -5.38 -18.09 12.82
N SER A 117 -4.42 -17.16 12.74
CA SER A 117 -3.78 -16.46 13.85
C SER A 117 -3.19 -15.13 13.32
N GLY A 118 -3.33 -14.05 14.09
CA GLY A 118 -2.74 -12.74 13.78
C GLY A 118 -1.20 -12.73 13.89
N GLU A 119 -0.62 -13.72 14.55
CA GLU A 119 0.82 -13.80 14.82
C GLU A 119 1.60 -14.57 13.75
N ASN A 120 0.90 -15.29 12.88
CA ASN A 120 1.57 -16.15 11.90
C ASN A 120 2.31 -15.30 10.86
N PRO A 121 3.59 -15.62 10.58
CA PRO A 121 4.33 -14.98 9.50
C PRO A 121 3.68 -15.33 8.16
N GLN A 122 3.58 -14.33 7.30
CA GLN A 122 2.93 -14.46 5.98
C GLN A 122 3.97 -14.64 4.87
N PHE A 123 5.15 -14.07 5.04
CA PHE A 123 6.26 -14.19 4.09
C PHE A 123 7.35 -15.11 4.62
N LYS A 124 8.06 -15.76 3.69
CA LYS A 124 9.37 -16.36 3.97
C LYS A 124 10.43 -15.28 4.07
N GLU A 125 11.51 -15.58 4.80
CA GLU A 125 12.60 -14.63 5.00
C GLU A 125 13.25 -14.23 3.66
N GLU A 126 13.40 -15.17 2.73
CA GLU A 126 13.98 -14.91 1.41
C GLU A 126 13.11 -13.96 0.57
N GLU A 127 11.79 -13.99 0.75
CA GLU A 127 10.87 -13.07 0.08
C GLU A 127 11.01 -11.66 0.66
N ILE A 128 11.12 -11.54 1.98
CA ILE A 128 11.36 -10.25 2.65
C ILE A 128 12.71 -9.67 2.22
N GLU A 129 13.77 -10.50 2.17
CA GLU A 129 15.07 -10.07 1.68
C GLU A 129 15.01 -9.53 0.25
N ALA A 130 14.27 -10.19 -0.64
CA ALA A 130 14.06 -9.72 -2.01
C ALA A 130 13.33 -8.37 -2.07
N ILE A 131 12.40 -8.11 -1.14
CA ILE A 131 11.69 -6.84 -1.01
C ILE A 131 12.58 -5.73 -0.42
N VAL A 132 13.50 -6.06 0.49
CA VAL A 132 14.39 -5.12 1.19
C VAL A 132 15.66 -4.79 0.42
N LYS A 133 16.17 -5.73 -0.40
CA LYS A 133 17.34 -5.55 -1.26
C LYS A 133 17.02 -5.28 -2.75
N PRO A 134 16.05 -4.42 -3.13
CA PRO A 134 15.83 -4.05 -4.51
C PRO A 134 16.87 -2.98 -4.88
N ARG A 135 18.10 -3.41 -5.10
CA ARG A 135 19.09 -2.67 -5.87
C ARG A 135 19.52 -3.53 -7.04
N GLY A 136 19.52 -2.92 -8.23
CA GLY A 136 20.43 -3.33 -9.29
C GLY A 136 21.87 -3.06 -8.86
#